data_AF-A0A972QXI2-F1
#
_entry.id   AF-A0A972QXI2-F1
#
_cell.length_a   1.000
_cell.length_b   1.000
_cell.length_c   1.000
_cell.angle_alpha   90.00
_cell.angle_beta   90.00
_cell.angle_gamma   90.00
#
_symmetry.space_group_name_H-M   'P 1'
#
loop_
_entity.id
_entity.type
_entity.pdbx_description
1 polymer ?
#
loop_
_entity_poly.entity_id
_entity_poly.type
_entity_poly.pdbx_seq_one_letter_code
_entity_poly.pdbx_strand_id
1 'polypeptide(L)'
;MKAPIRRLVCSKCGKGNFGIQTHCVHCQAPLPPFEMPHLQESSHLSTDISLPPTIAASSPTVNKCSSCGIDNNAEAQFCKNCGVKLALQPLPESSTTAKPAFCSKCGSALKPEQNFCVKCGYHV
;
A
#
# COMPACT_ATOMS: atom_id res chain seq x y z
N MET A 1 -6.70 36.18 -0.30
CA MET A 1 -5.23 36.11 -0.12
C MET A 1 -4.65 35.54 -1.42
N LYS A 2 -3.96 36.34 -2.24
CA LYS A 2 -3.37 35.85 -3.50
C LYS A 2 -1.96 35.34 -3.24
N ALA A 3 -1.74 34.03 -3.31
CA ALA A 3 -0.40 33.47 -3.19
C ALA A 3 0.52 34.02 -4.30
N PRO A 4 1.78 34.36 -4.01
CA PRO A 4 2.69 34.87 -5.03
C PRO A 4 2.99 33.77 -6.05
N ILE A 5 2.66 34.02 -7.32
CA ILE A 5 2.98 33.14 -8.44
C ILE A 5 4.50 33.15 -8.68
N ARG A 6 5.23 32.37 -7.89
CA ARG A 6 6.67 32.14 -8.09
C ARG A 6 6.86 31.44 -9.43
N ARG A 7 7.62 32.10 -10.31
CA ARG A 7 7.96 31.63 -11.65
C ARG A 7 9.17 30.70 -11.55
N LEU A 8 8.96 29.40 -11.70
CA LEU A 8 9.99 28.38 -11.50
C LEU A 8 10.63 28.00 -12.85
N VAL A 9 11.88 28.39 -13.07
CA VAL A 9 12.61 28.04 -14.29
C VAL A 9 13.06 26.58 -14.24
N CYS A 10 12.77 25.80 -15.27
CA CYS A 10 13.18 24.41 -15.35
C CYS A 10 14.67 24.29 -15.68
N SER A 11 15.45 23.64 -14.80
CA SER A 11 16.89 23.39 -14.98
C SER A 11 17.25 22.47 -16.15
N LYS A 12 16.26 21.85 -16.83
CA LYS A 12 16.48 20.98 -18.01
C LYS A 12 16.20 21.65 -19.35
N CYS A 13 15.25 22.59 -19.42
CA CYS A 13 14.85 23.23 -20.69
C CYS A 13 14.90 24.77 -20.67
N GLY A 14 15.25 25.39 -19.54
CA GLY A 14 15.32 26.85 -19.37
C GLY A 14 13.99 27.59 -19.40
N LYS A 15 12.86 26.90 -19.64
CA LYS A 15 11.53 27.54 -19.71
C LYS A 15 10.93 27.71 -18.31
N GLY A 16 10.24 28.83 -18.11
CA GLY A 16 9.55 29.16 -16.86
C GLY A 16 8.22 28.42 -16.72
N ASN A 17 7.97 27.91 -15.52
CA ASN A 17 6.72 27.27 -15.10
C ASN A 17 6.01 28.18 -14.09
N PHE A 18 4.71 27.97 -13.90
CA PHE A 18 3.86 28.79 -13.05
C PHE A 18 3.13 27.92 -12.01
N GLY A 19 3.14 28.34 -10.74
CA GLY A 19 2.40 27.66 -9.67
C GLY A 19 3.13 26.43 -9.09
N ILE A 20 2.37 25.50 -8.53
CA ILE A 20 2.85 24.32 -7.79
C ILE A 20 3.20 23.10 -8.66
N GLN A 21 3.59 23.33 -9.92
CA GLN A 21 3.80 22.24 -10.87
C GLN A 21 4.95 21.34 -10.44
N THR A 22 4.69 20.04 -10.29
CA THR A 22 5.69 19.02 -9.93
C THR A 22 6.57 18.61 -11.11
N HIS A 23 6.13 18.90 -12.33
CA HIS A 23 6.83 18.58 -13.58
C HIS A 23 6.76 19.78 -14.53
N CYS A 24 7.78 19.95 -15.38
CA CYS A 24 7.83 21.04 -16.34
C CYS A 24 6.84 20.83 -17.48
N VAL A 25 5.98 21.82 -17.74
CA VAL A 25 4.91 21.76 -18.76
C VAL A 25 5.43 21.72 -20.22
N HIS A 26 6.75 21.83 -20.42
CA HIS A 26 7.37 21.85 -21.75
C HIS A 26 8.28 20.66 -22.06
N CYS A 27 8.76 19.94 -21.04
CA CYS A 27 9.67 18.79 -21.23
C CYS A 27 9.44 17.65 -20.25
N GLN A 28 8.37 17.71 -19.45
CA GLN A 28 7.98 16.76 -18.41
C GLN A 28 9.02 16.49 -17.30
N ALA A 29 10.19 17.14 -17.34
CA ALA A 29 11.23 16.97 -16.31
C ALA A 29 10.70 17.33 -14.92
N PRO A 30 11.02 16.55 -13.87
CA PRO A 30 10.62 16.87 -12.51
C PRO A 30 11.17 18.23 -12.11
N LEU A 31 10.33 19.04 -11.47
CA LEU A 31 10.72 20.30 -10.87
C LEU A 31 11.06 20.05 -9.40
N PRO A 32 12.00 20.80 -8.81
CA PRO A 32 12.35 20.62 -7.41
C PRO A 32 11.09 20.81 -6.56
N PRO A 33 10.82 19.92 -5.58
CA PRO A 33 9.77 20.15 -4.61
C PRO A 33 10.03 21.48 -3.89
N PHE A 34 8.97 22.05 -3.31
CA PHE A 34 9.07 23.31 -2.59
C PHE A 34 9.71 23.07 -1.22
N GLU A 35 11.02 22.83 -1.21
CA GLU A 35 11.83 22.68 0.00
C GLU A 35 11.89 24.01 0.74
N MET A 36 10.89 24.22 1.60
CA MET A 36 11.02 25.07 2.77
C MET A 36 12.22 24.56 3.58
N PRO A 37 13.13 25.43 4.05
CA PRO A 37 14.33 25.00 4.75
C PRO A 37 13.97 24.34 6.08
N HIS A 38 14.05 23.01 6.12
CA HIS A 38 14.02 22.26 7.36
C HIS A 38 15.42 22.39 7.99
N LEU A 39 15.48 22.89 9.23
CA LEU A 39 16.73 23.04 9.97
C LEU A 39 17.32 21.67 10.33
N GLN A 40 18.36 21.26 9.61
CA GLN A 40 19.45 20.42 10.12
C GLN A 40 20.25 21.25 11.16
N GLU A 41 20.91 20.76 12.21
CA GLU A 41 21.21 19.41 12.73
C GLU A 41 21.63 19.58 14.23
N SER A 42 22.12 18.64 15.06
CA SER A 42 22.48 17.20 14.99
C SER A 42 22.52 16.63 16.43
N SER A 43 22.13 15.36 16.66
CA SER A 43 22.34 14.67 17.95
C SER A 43 22.73 13.20 17.74
N HIS A 44 24.03 12.93 17.80
CA HIS A 44 24.57 11.56 17.80
C HIS A 44 24.52 10.98 19.21
N LEU A 45 23.80 9.88 19.42
CA LEU A 45 24.16 8.91 20.45
C LEU A 45 23.76 7.50 19.99
N SER A 46 24.75 6.64 19.84
CA SER A 46 24.58 5.22 19.58
C SER A 46 24.17 4.49 20.86
N THR A 47 23.17 3.60 20.77
CA THR A 47 23.09 2.45 21.68
C THR A 47 22.71 1.22 20.86
N ASP A 48 23.68 0.34 20.66
CA ASP A 48 23.42 -1.05 20.27
C ASP A 48 22.71 -1.74 21.42
N ILE A 49 21.45 -2.15 21.20
CA ILE A 49 20.75 -3.12 22.03
C ILE A 49 20.06 -4.09 21.07
N SER A 50 20.62 -5.29 20.99
CA SER A 50 20.05 -6.41 20.25
C SER A 50 18.70 -6.80 20.84
N LEU A 51 17.62 -6.66 20.06
CA LEU A 51 16.38 -7.40 20.28
C LEU A 51 16.25 -8.48 19.19
N PRO A 52 15.84 -9.72 19.54
CA PRO A 52 15.70 -10.81 18.58
C PRO A 52 14.54 -10.56 17.59
N PRO A 53 14.59 -11.16 16.40
CA PRO A 53 13.57 -10.96 15.37
C PRO A 53 12.27 -11.70 15.72
N THR A 54 11.25 -10.97 16.20
CA THR A 54 9.90 -11.52 16.32
C THR A 54 9.30 -11.71 14.92
N ILE A 55 9.01 -12.97 14.59
CA ILE A 55 8.57 -13.42 13.28
C ILE A 55 7.14 -12.92 12.97
N ALA A 56 7.00 -12.16 11.89
CA ALA A 56 5.77 -12.05 11.12
C ALA A 56 6.10 -12.40 9.66
N ALA A 57 6.14 -13.70 9.36
CA ALA A 57 6.48 -14.23 8.05
C ALA A 57 5.32 -14.04 7.05
N SER A 58 5.11 -12.81 6.60
CA SER A 58 4.51 -12.56 5.29
C SER A 58 5.60 -12.81 4.24
N SER A 59 5.82 -14.08 3.88
CA SER A 59 6.62 -14.42 2.70
C SER A 59 6.08 -13.61 1.53
N PRO A 60 6.88 -12.76 0.86
CA PRO A 60 6.46 -12.17 -0.39
C PRO A 60 6.35 -13.32 -1.38
N THR A 61 5.12 -13.77 -1.68
CA THR A 61 4.86 -14.85 -2.64
C THR A 61 5.27 -14.38 -4.02
N VAL A 62 6.55 -14.53 -4.35
CA VAL A 62 7.13 -14.02 -5.60
C VAL A 62 6.85 -14.98 -6.73
N ASN A 63 6.03 -14.54 -7.69
CA ASN A 63 5.76 -15.29 -8.91
C ASN A 63 6.92 -15.10 -9.88
N LYS A 64 7.85 -16.06 -9.87
CA LYS A 64 8.96 -16.08 -10.82
C LYS A 64 8.44 -16.40 -12.23
N CYS A 65 8.81 -15.58 -13.20
CA CYS A 65 8.37 -15.75 -14.57
C CYS A 65 9.07 -16.93 -15.25
N SER A 66 8.31 -17.93 -15.72
CA SER A 66 8.86 -19.09 -16.45
C SER A 66 9.50 -18.74 -17.80
N SER A 67 9.20 -17.56 -18.36
CA SER A 67 9.72 -17.13 -19.68
C SER A 67 11.01 -16.31 -19.61
N CYS A 68 11.21 -15.50 -18.56
CA CYS A 68 12.39 -14.63 -18.43
C CYS A 68 13.12 -14.71 -17.07
N GLY A 69 12.64 -15.56 -16.14
CA GLY A 69 13.27 -15.81 -14.84
C GLY A 69 13.12 -14.70 -13.79
N ILE A 70 12.48 -13.57 -14.11
CA ILE A 70 12.34 -12.43 -13.19
C ILE A 70 11.20 -12.63 -12.20
N ASP A 71 11.42 -12.21 -10.95
CA ASP A 71 10.44 -12.22 -9.86
C ASP A 71 9.40 -11.10 -9.99
N ASN A 72 8.13 -11.48 -9.85
CA ASN A 72 6.96 -10.60 -9.91
C ASN A 72 6.14 -10.74 -8.63
N ASN A 73 5.21 -9.82 -8.40
CA ASN A 73 4.32 -9.86 -7.25
C ASN A 73 3.36 -11.08 -7.31
N ALA A 74 2.94 -11.58 -6.14
CA ALA A 74 1.96 -12.65 -5.95
C ALA A 74 0.67 -12.48 -6.78
N GLU A 75 0.24 -11.24 -6.95
CA GLU A 75 -1.00 -10.83 -7.60
C GLU A 75 -0.76 -10.35 -9.04
N ALA A 76 0.50 -10.34 -9.51
CA ALA A 76 0.84 -9.92 -10.86
C ALA A 76 0.31 -10.91 -11.89
N GLN A 77 -0.66 -10.47 -12.70
CA GLN A 77 -1.23 -11.29 -13.79
C GLN A 77 -0.29 -11.40 -15.01
N PHE A 78 0.66 -10.48 -15.15
CA PHE A 78 1.60 -10.39 -16.26
C PHE A 78 3.01 -10.08 -15.73
N CYS A 79 4.04 -10.61 -16.40
CA CYS A 79 5.41 -10.32 -16.04
C CYS A 79 5.78 -8.87 -16.39
N LYS A 80 6.31 -8.13 -15.42
CA LYS A 80 6.73 -6.72 -15.56
C LYS A 80 7.84 -6.47 -16.59
N ASN A 81 8.55 -7.53 -17.01
CA ASN A 81 9.69 -7.45 -17.92
C ASN A 81 9.38 -7.96 -19.33
N CYS A 82 8.70 -9.11 -19.47
CA CYS A 82 8.42 -9.74 -20.77
C CYS A 82 6.94 -9.74 -21.18
N GLY A 83 6.04 -9.23 -20.34
CA GLY A 83 4.60 -9.16 -20.63
C GLY A 83 3.86 -10.51 -20.63
N VAL A 84 4.55 -11.65 -20.51
CA VAL A 84 3.90 -12.97 -20.50
C VAL A 84 2.94 -13.10 -19.32
N LYS A 85 1.79 -13.75 -19.54
CA LYS A 85 0.81 -14.00 -18.48
C LYS A 85 1.40 -14.96 -17.44
N LEU A 86 1.33 -14.56 -16.17
CA LEU A 86 1.77 -15.39 -15.05
C LEU A 86 0.59 -16.25 -14.58
N ALA A 87 0.87 -17.51 -14.24
CA ALA A 87 -0.11 -18.36 -13.58
C ALA A 87 -0.24 -17.90 -12.12
N LEU A 88 -1.29 -17.15 -11.82
CA LEU A 88 -1.68 -16.86 -10.44
C LEU A 88 -1.97 -18.20 -9.76
N GLN A 89 -1.15 -18.60 -8.78
CA GLN A 89 -1.60 -19.62 -7.83
C GLN A 89 -2.65 -18.96 -6.93
N PRO A 90 -3.87 -19.54 -6.81
CA PRO A 90 -4.83 -19.06 -5.84
C PRO A 90 -4.20 -19.09 -4.44
N LEU A 91 -4.26 -17.95 -3.75
CA LEU A 91 -3.95 -17.90 -2.32
C LEU A 91 -4.88 -18.91 -1.61
N PRO A 92 -4.39 -19.75 -0.68
CA PRO A 92 -5.27 -20.66 0.05
C PRO A 92 -6.28 -19.86 0.85
N GLU A 93 -7.52 -19.81 0.36
CA GLU A 93 -8.63 -19.20 1.08
C GLU A 93 -8.79 -19.93 2.41
N SER A 94 -8.62 -19.20 3.51
CA SER A 94 -8.72 -19.75 4.87
C SER A 94 -10.17 -20.16 5.15
N SER A 95 -10.50 -21.40 4.80
CA SER A 95 -11.83 -21.99 4.93
C SER A 95 -12.18 -22.28 6.38
N THR A 96 -12.42 -21.22 7.18
CA THR A 96 -13.05 -21.35 8.49
C THR A 96 -14.54 -21.60 8.28
N THR A 97 -14.92 -22.88 8.17
CA THR A 97 -16.32 -23.32 8.21
C THR A 97 -16.90 -23.11 9.61
N ALA A 98 -17.22 -21.86 9.94
CA ALA A 98 -17.98 -21.53 11.14
C ALA A 98 -19.42 -22.03 10.95
N LYS A 99 -19.88 -22.92 11.85
CA LYS A 99 -21.26 -23.43 11.83
C LYS A 99 -22.24 -22.26 12.01
N PRO A 100 -23.41 -22.26 11.34
CA PRO A 100 -24.41 -21.23 11.55
C PRO A 100 -24.92 -21.28 12.99
N ALA A 101 -24.69 -20.21 13.75
CA ALA A 101 -25.29 -20.01 15.05
C ALA A 101 -26.72 -19.47 14.87
N PHE A 102 -27.61 -19.81 15.80
CA PHE A 102 -29.00 -19.34 15.82
C PHE A 102 -29.32 -18.73 17.17
N CYS A 103 -30.11 -17.65 17.19
CA CYS A 103 -30.47 -16.96 18.43
C CYS A 103 -31.37 -17.83 19.30
N SER A 104 -30.90 -18.18 20.50
CA SER A 104 -31.64 -18.99 21.48
C SER A 104 -32.99 -18.40 21.92
N LYS A 105 -33.23 -17.10 21.68
CA LYS A 105 -34.48 -16.41 22.01
C LYS A 105 -35.52 -16.37 20.89
N CYS A 106 -35.12 -16.41 19.61
CA CYS A 106 -36.03 -16.19 18.48
C CYS A 106 -35.75 -17.06 17.23
N GLY A 107 -34.77 -17.96 17.27
CA GLY A 107 -34.41 -18.86 16.17
C GLY A 107 -33.80 -18.18 14.93
N SER A 108 -33.61 -16.86 14.93
CA SER A 108 -33.00 -16.16 13.79
C SER A 108 -31.53 -16.53 13.64
N ALA A 109 -31.09 -16.76 12.40
CA ALA A 109 -29.69 -17.01 12.08
C ALA A 109 -28.79 -15.83 12.46
N LEU A 110 -27.65 -16.14 13.08
CA LEU A 110 -26.61 -15.21 13.51
C LEU A 110 -25.39 -15.35 12.58
N LYS A 111 -24.68 -14.25 12.36
CA LYS A 111 -23.36 -14.30 11.72
C LYS A 111 -22.33 -14.84 12.72
N PRO A 112 -21.24 -15.50 12.26
CA PRO A 112 -20.29 -16.19 13.15
C PRO A 112 -19.47 -15.29 14.09
N GLU A 113 -19.66 -13.96 14.06
CA GLU A 113 -19.03 -12.98 14.96
C GLU A 113 -20.07 -11.99 15.56
N GLN A 114 -21.36 -12.36 15.66
CA GLN A 114 -22.39 -11.50 16.23
C GLN A 114 -22.75 -11.87 17.67
N ASN A 115 -22.40 -11.01 18.61
CA ASN A 115 -22.77 -11.10 20.04
C ASN A 115 -24.21 -10.62 20.34
N PHE A 116 -24.96 -10.12 19.36
CA PHE A 116 -26.35 -9.72 19.56
C PHE A 116 -27.23 -10.05 18.35
N CYS A 117 -28.47 -10.41 18.62
CA CYS A 117 -29.45 -10.73 17.60
C CYS A 117 -30.13 -9.47 17.06
N VAL A 118 -29.74 -9.04 15.86
CA VAL A 118 -30.35 -7.91 15.13
C VAL A 118 -31.86 -8.00 14.93
N LYS A 119 -32.47 -9.18 15.08
CA LYS A 119 -33.92 -9.43 14.90
C LYS A 119 -34.76 -9.21 16.16
N CYS A 120 -34.19 -9.37 17.36
CA CYS A 120 -34.93 -9.28 18.62
C CYS A 120 -34.23 -8.49 19.74
N GLY A 121 -33.02 -7.98 19.49
CA GLY A 121 -32.24 -7.22 20.47
C GLY A 121 -31.60 -8.03 21.59
N TYR A 122 -31.80 -9.36 21.63
CA TYR A 122 -31.19 -10.22 22.64
C TYR A 122 -29.70 -10.40 22.41
N HIS A 123 -28.89 -10.24 23.47
CA HIS A 123 -27.46 -10.58 23.46
C HIS A 123 -27.31 -12.10 23.49
N VAL A 124 -26.47 -12.63 22.61
CA VAL A 124 -26.24 -14.08 22.39
C VAL A 124 -24.86 -14.51 22.84
#